data_AF-A0A7Z0QG40-F1
#
_entry.id   AF-A0A7Z0QG40-F1
#
_cell.length_a   1.000
_cell.length_b   1.000
_cell.length_c   1.000
_cell.angle_alpha   90.00
_cell.angle_beta   90.00
_cell.angle_gamma   90.00
#
_symmetry.space_group_name_H-M   'P 1'
#
loop_
_entity.id
_entity.type
_entity.pdbx_description
1 polymer ?
#
loop_
_entity_poly.entity_id
_entity_poly.type
_entity_poly.pdbx_seq_one_letter_code
_entity_poly.pdbx_strand_id
1 'polypeptide(L)' 'MRNKTKDDLTKAAALYMLKNGLASYKEVAELSGRSRQLIRIWGRKVDAPEARKRYLQEVWTRASRLRS' A
#
# COMPACT_ATOMS: atom_id res chain seq x y z
N MET A 1 -19.83 -15.23 -13.44
CA MET A 1 -18.81 -14.41 -14.13
C MET A 1 -18.08 -13.56 -13.10
N ARG A 2 -16.75 -13.70 -12.96
CA ARG A 2 -15.95 -12.80 -12.10
C ARG A 2 -15.89 -11.44 -12.80
N ASN A 3 -16.40 -10.40 -12.14
CA ASN A 3 -16.62 -9.08 -12.73
C ASN A 3 -15.28 -8.35 -12.91
N LYS A 4 -14.67 -8.46 -14.10
CA LYS A 4 -13.29 -8.01 -14.41
C LYS A 4 -13.02 -6.56 -14.00
N THR A 5 -14.01 -5.68 -14.13
CA THR A 5 -13.91 -4.26 -13.77
C THR A 5 -13.67 -4.03 -12.27
N LYS A 6 -14.27 -4.85 -11.39
CA LYS A 6 -14.04 -4.76 -9.94
C LYS A 6 -12.64 -5.22 -9.56
N ASP A 7 -12.11 -6.23 -10.24
CA ASP A 7 -10.76 -6.73 -10.03
C ASP A 7 -9.71 -5.68 -10.43
N ASP A 8 -9.95 -4.94 -11.53
CA ASP A 8 -9.05 -3.89 -12.00
C ASP A 8 -9.03 -2.67 -11.07
N LEU A 9 -10.19 -2.21 -10.58
CA LEU A 9 -10.27 -1.11 -9.63
C LEU A 9 -9.59 -1.46 -8.30
N THR A 10 -9.83 -2.67 -7.79
CA THR A 10 -9.22 -3.16 -6.54
C THR A 10 -7.68 -3.15 -6.66
N LYS A 11 -7.17 -3.62 -7.79
CA LYS A 11 -5.73 -3.63 -8.06
C LYS A 11 -5.15 -2.22 -8.19
N ALA A 12 -5.86 -1.30 -8.84
CA ALA A 12 -5.44 0.10 -8.95
C ALA A 12 -5.35 0.76 -7.56
N ALA A 13 -6.36 0.58 -6.71
CA ALA A 13 -6.37 1.10 -5.34
C ALA A 13 -5.23 0.51 -4.49
N ALA A 14 -5.01 -0.81 -4.58
CA ALA A 14 -3.90 -1.47 -3.89
C ALA A 14 -2.55 -0.91 -4.32
N LEU A 15 -2.31 -0.75 -5.63
CA LEU A 15 -1.07 -0.17 -6.14
C LEU A 15 -0.87 1.28 -5.70
N TYR A 16 -1.94 2.08 -5.67
CA TYR A 16 -1.88 3.45 -5.17
C TYR A 16 -1.45 3.51 -3.69
N MET A 17 -2.08 2.72 -2.83
CA MET A 17 -1.74 2.68 -1.40
C MET A 17 -0.29 2.23 -1.17
N LEU A 18 0.15 1.20 -1.90
CA LEU A 18 1.48 0.62 -1.77
C LEU A 18 2.58 1.55 -2.32
N LYS A 19 2.35 2.16 -3.49
CA LYS A 19 3.30 3.10 -4.13
C LYS A 19 3.57 4.32 -3.26
N ASN A 20 2.58 4.77 -2.51
CA ASN A 20 2.68 5.94 -1.64
C ASN A 20 3.03 5.58 -0.18
N GLY A 21 3.29 4.30 0.11
CA GLY A 21 3.62 3.86 1.46
C GLY A 21 2.50 4.05 2.48
N LEU A 22 1.24 4.21 2.04
CA LEU A 22 0.09 4.55 2.90
C LEU A 22 -0.33 3.36 3.76
N ALA A 23 -0.20 2.14 3.22
CA ALA A 23 -0.59 0.90 3.88
C ALA A 23 0.43 -0.21 3.65
N SER A 24 0.52 -1.13 4.59
CA SER A 24 1.28 -2.38 4.49
C SER A 24 0.55 -3.41 3.63
N TYR A 25 1.25 -4.47 3.24
CA TYR A 25 0.64 -5.60 2.52
C TYR A 25 -0.49 -6.28 3.29
N LYS A 26 -0.46 -6.25 4.62
CA LYS A 26 -1.50 -6.85 5.46
C LYS A 26 -2.78 -6.01 5.40
N GLU A 27 -2.66 -4.72 5.64
CA GLU A 27 -3.79 -3.77 5.61
C GLU A 27 -4.46 -3.77 4.22
N VAL A 28 -3.67 -3.74 3.15
CA VAL A 28 -4.23 -3.80 1.78
C VAL A 28 -4.94 -5.13 1.52
N ALA A 29 -4.42 -6.25 2.03
CA ALA A 29 -5.08 -7.56 1.89
C ALA A 29 -6.44 -7.60 2.59
N GLU A 30 -6.51 -7.07 3.81
CA GLU A 30 -7.75 -6.94 4.60
C GLU A 30 -8.77 -6.04 3.90
N LEU A 31 -8.35 -4.84 3.46
CA LEU A 31 -9.23 -3.88 2.77
C LEU A 31 -9.76 -4.38 1.42
N SER A 32 -8.92 -5.11 0.68
CA SER A 32 -9.27 -5.60 -0.67
C SER A 32 -9.95 -6.96 -0.67
N GLY A 33 -10.00 -7.66 0.47
CA GLY A 33 -10.44 -9.06 0.55
C GLY A 33 -9.57 -10.02 -0.28
N ARG A 34 -8.31 -9.67 -0.54
CA ARG A 34 -7.38 -10.47 -1.35
C ARG A 34 -6.33 -11.15 -0.49
N SER A 35 -5.73 -12.21 -1.03
CA SER A 35 -4.62 -12.86 -0.35
C SER A 35 -3.41 -11.94 -0.27
N ARG A 36 -2.71 -11.96 0.87
CA ARG A 36 -1.47 -11.21 1.08
C ARG A 36 -0.40 -11.55 0.03
N GLN A 37 -0.39 -12.77 -0.50
CA GLN A 37 0.53 -13.19 -1.56
C GLN A 37 0.26 -12.42 -2.86
N LEU A 38 -1.00 -12.25 -3.26
CA LEU A 38 -1.36 -11.46 -4.44
C LEU A 38 -0.95 -9.99 -4.27
N ILE A 39 -1.21 -9.42 -3.09
CA ILE A 39 -0.81 -8.05 -2.76
C ILE A 39 0.72 -7.87 -2.81
N ARG A 40 1.50 -8.86 -2.33
CA ARG A 40 2.97 -8.84 -2.45
C ARG A 40 3.44 -8.82 -3.91
N ILE A 41 2.79 -9.60 -4.79
CA ILE A 41 3.11 -9.61 -6.22
C ILE A 41 2.86 -8.23 -6.83
N TRP A 42 1.76 -7.58 -6.49
CA TRP A 42 1.47 -6.22 -6.95
C TRP A 42 2.46 -5.20 -6.37
N GLY A 43 2.74 -5.28 -5.07
CA GLY A 43 3.64 -4.38 -4.36
C GLY A 43 5.08 -4.38 -4.87
N ARG A 44 5.58 -5.52 -5.37
CA ARG A 44 6.91 -5.60 -6.02
C ARG A 44 7.04 -4.67 -7.21
N LYS A 45 5.95 -4.38 -7.95
CA LYS A 45 5.97 -3.49 -9.12
C LYS A 45 6.17 -2.02 -8.77
N VAL A 46 5.96 -1.65 -7.51
CA VAL A 46 5.99 -0.26 -7.04
C VAL A 46 6.95 -0.05 -5.87
N ASP A 47 7.82 -1.03 -5.62
CA ASP A 47 8.78 -1.04 -4.51
C ASP A 47 8.16 -0.63 -3.15
N ALA A 48 7.01 -1.26 -2.84
CA ALA A 48 6.21 -0.89 -1.69
C ALA A 48 6.93 -0.88 -0.32
N PRO A 49 7.91 -1.76 -0.02
CA PRO A 49 8.64 -1.71 1.25
C PRO A 49 9.43 -0.40 1.40
N GLU A 50 10.08 0.04 0.34
CA GLU A 50 10.86 1.27 0.35
C GLU A 50 9.94 2.50 0.38
N ALA A 51 8.83 2.48 -0.37
CA ALA A 51 7.80 3.52 -0.28
C ALA A 51 7.25 3.67 1.15
N ARG A 52 6.96 2.56 1.83
CA ARG A 52 6.50 2.57 3.23
C ARG A 52 7.54 3.14 4.18
N LYS A 53 8.81 2.76 3.99
CA LYS A 53 9.92 3.29 4.81
C LYS A 53 10.04 4.80 4.66
N ARG A 54 10.06 5.32 3.43
CA ARG A 54 10.11 6.77 3.16
C ARG A 54 8.94 7.52 3.79
N TYR A 55 7.72 7.02 3.60
CA TYR A 55 6.51 7.63 4.19
C TYR A 55 6.60 7.72 5.71
N LEU A 56 6.97 6.62 6.38
CA LEU A 56 7.10 6.60 7.84
C LEU A 56 8.20 7.53 8.35
N GLN A 57 9.32 7.63 7.63
CA GLN A 57 10.39 8.55 7.96
C GLN A 57 9.92 10.01 7.85
N GLU A 58 9.20 10.37 6.78
CA GLU A 58 8.64 11.71 6.62
C GLU A 58 7.64 12.06 7.74
N VAL A 59 6.72 11.15 8.05
CA VAL A 59 5.75 11.32 9.13
C VAL A 59 6.46 11.50 10.47
N TRP A 60 7.47 10.67 10.75
CA TRP A 60 8.26 10.77 11.98
C TRP A 60 8.97 12.11 12.09
N THR A 61 9.70 12.53 11.05
CA THR A 61 10.41 13.82 11.04
C THR A 61 9.46 14.99 11.27
N ARG A 62 8.28 14.98 10.65
CA ARG A 62 7.25 16.01 10.87
C ARG A 62 6.75 16.01 12.31
N ALA A 63 6.44 14.84 12.86
CA ALA A 63 5.95 14.72 14.24
C ALA A 63 6.98 15.19 15.27
N SER A 64 8.26 14.87 15.05
CA SER A 64 9.36 15.30 15.94
C SER A 64 9.56 16.82 15.94
N ARG A 65 9.44 17.48 14.78
CA ARG A 65 9.56 18.95 14.67
C ARG A 65 8.42 19.71 15.34
N LEU A 66 7.22 19.13 15.41
CA LEU A 66 6.08 19.77 16.09
C LEU A 66 6.19 19.68 17.62
N ARG A 67 7.07 18.82 18.14
CA ARG A 67 7.27 18.61 19.58
C ARG A 67 8.49 19.36 20.14
N SER A 68 9.38 19.86 19.27
CA SER A 68 10.52 20.72 19.60
C SER A 68 10.13 22.19 19.56
#